data_AF-A0A178Z7A2-F1
#
_entry.id   AF-A0A178Z7A2-F1
#
_cell.length_a   1.000
_cell.length_b   1.000
_cell.length_c   1.000
_cell.angle_alpha   90.00
_cell.angle_beta   90.00
_cell.angle_gamma   90.00
#
_symmetry.space_group_name_H-M   'P 1'
#
loop_
_entity.id
_entity.type
_entity.pdbx_description
1 polymer ?
#
loop_
_entity_poly.entity_id
_entity_poly.type
_entity_poly.pdbx_seq_one_letter_code
_entity_poly.pdbx_strand_id
1 'polypeptide(L)'
;MALLGPQPNIDRMEQCFHDGLQELVKFRNVPPLAEGSLLLNAIRELGTQLNARITDLTTQFNTRFDQMDRRFEEMDRKFEEMDRKFDHLSERILANDFNNVARVQNSFLSRPTDRLSPLVNPKTNEPIDDFPAKGQDITSLSDEHLHSVLAALGLPSNGQRTAKERRLRQYIGLRISPLGA
;
A
#
# COMPACT_ATOMS: atom_id res chain seq x y z
N MET A 1 -0.49 29.27 -113.10
CA MET A 1 0.14 28.08 -112.47
C MET A 1 0.57 28.47 -111.07
N ALA A 2 -0.14 27.99 -110.04
CA ALA A 2 0.42 27.94 -108.69
C ALA A 2 0.61 26.46 -108.39
N LEU A 3 1.87 26.01 -108.41
CA LEU A 3 2.25 24.67 -107.95
C LEU A 3 1.98 24.65 -106.44
N LEU A 4 0.78 24.20 -106.04
CA LEU A 4 0.56 23.80 -104.66
C LEU A 4 1.54 22.67 -104.38
N GLY A 5 2.32 22.84 -103.32
CA GLY A 5 3.32 21.87 -102.90
C GLY A 5 2.72 20.49 -102.57
N PRO A 6 3.56 19.52 -102.19
CA PRO A 6 3.11 18.17 -101.86
C PRO A 6 1.98 18.17 -100.81
N GLN A 7 0.98 17.30 -101.02
CA GLN A 7 -0.17 17.12 -100.12
C GLN A 7 0.25 16.39 -98.83
N PRO A 8 -0.39 16.66 -97.68
CA PRO A 8 -0.16 15.92 -96.43
C PRO A 8 -0.50 14.43 -96.57
N ASN A 9 0.25 13.58 -95.87
CA ASN A 9 -0.02 12.14 -95.80
C ASN A 9 -0.68 11.81 -94.45
N ILE A 10 -1.98 11.46 -94.50
CA ILE A 10 -2.79 11.20 -93.31
C ILE A 10 -2.33 9.96 -92.55
N ASP A 11 -1.99 8.87 -93.25
CA ASP A 11 -1.48 7.64 -92.62
C ASP A 11 -0.20 7.92 -91.83
N ARG A 12 0.67 8.76 -92.40
CA ARG A 12 1.91 9.18 -91.74
C ARG A 12 1.64 10.05 -90.52
N MET A 13 0.60 10.88 -90.55
CA MET A 13 0.18 11.67 -89.38
C MET A 13 -0.41 10.78 -88.28
N GLU A 14 -1.28 9.84 -88.63
CA GLU A 14 -1.86 8.87 -87.69
C GLU A 14 -0.77 8.04 -87.02
N GLN A 15 0.19 7.55 -87.81
CA GLN A 15 1.32 6.79 -87.30
C GLN A 15 2.21 7.62 -86.37
N CYS A 16 2.51 8.87 -86.73
CA CYS A 16 3.23 9.79 -85.83
C CYS A 16 2.47 10.04 -84.51
N PHE A 17 1.15 10.19 -84.55
CA PHE A 17 0.35 10.33 -83.33
C PHE A 17 0.35 9.04 -82.50
N HIS A 18 0.21 7.88 -83.14
CA HIS A 18 0.26 6.59 -82.48
C HIS A 18 1.60 6.36 -81.78
N ASP A 19 2.70 6.58 -82.49
CA ASP A 19 4.06 6.43 -81.97
C ASP A 19 4.30 7.42 -80.81
N GLY A 20 3.87 8.67 -80.96
CA GLY A 20 3.97 9.69 -79.90
C GLY A 20 3.19 9.33 -78.63
N LEU A 21 1.98 8.78 -78.77
CA LEU A 21 1.18 8.31 -77.63
C LEU A 21 1.82 7.09 -76.95
N GLN A 22 2.44 6.18 -77.71
CA GLN A 22 3.18 5.05 -77.13
C GLN A 22 4.38 5.51 -76.30
N GLU A 23 5.12 6.54 -76.74
CA GLU A 23 6.21 7.12 -75.96
C GLU A 23 5.71 7.81 -74.68
N LEU A 24 4.56 8.50 -74.72
CA LEU A 24 3.95 9.11 -73.53
C LEU A 24 3.63 8.07 -72.46
N VAL A 25 3.20 6.87 -72.87
CA VAL A 25 2.96 5.75 -71.96
C VAL A 25 4.24 5.26 -71.28
N LYS A 26 5.44 5.51 -71.83
CA LYS A 26 6.72 5.15 -71.21
C LYS A 26 7.15 6.13 -70.11
N PHE A 27 6.52 7.31 -69.98
CA PHE A 27 6.86 8.26 -68.91
C PHE A 27 6.67 7.66 -67.50
N ARG A 28 5.77 6.70 -67.32
CA ARG A 28 5.63 5.95 -66.05
C ARG A 28 6.86 5.13 -65.65
N ASN A 29 7.74 4.84 -66.61
CA ASN A 29 9.00 4.11 -66.41
C ASN A 29 10.20 5.06 -66.34
N VAL A 30 9.98 6.38 -66.30
CA VAL A 30 11.08 7.35 -66.14
C VAL A 30 11.60 7.23 -64.71
N PRO A 31 12.91 6.93 -64.52
CA PRO A 31 13.45 6.56 -63.21
C PRO A 31 13.12 7.56 -62.09
N PRO A 32 13.23 8.89 -62.29
CA PRO A 32 12.82 9.88 -61.28
C PRO A 32 11.37 9.74 -60.78
N LEU A 33 10.42 9.38 -61.65
CA LEU A 33 9.01 9.22 -61.27
C LEU A 33 8.77 7.91 -60.54
N ALA A 34 9.43 6.82 -60.97
CA ALA A 34 9.39 5.54 -60.29
C ALA A 34 10.03 5.63 -58.89
N GLU A 35 11.21 6.26 -58.78
CA GLU A 35 11.94 6.48 -57.53
C GLU A 35 11.16 7.37 -56.55
N GLY A 36 10.50 8.42 -57.04
CA GLY A 36 9.65 9.27 -56.21
C GLY A 36 8.46 8.52 -55.59
N SER A 37 7.86 7.59 -56.33
CA SER A 37 6.76 6.75 -55.80
C SER A 37 7.23 5.80 -54.69
N LEU A 38 8.43 5.23 -54.83
CA LEU A 38 9.06 4.37 -53.82
C LEU A 38 9.36 5.16 -52.54
N LEU A 39 9.90 6.38 -52.69
CA LEU A 39 10.20 7.28 -51.57
C LEU A 39 8.94 7.65 -50.78
N LEU A 40 7.84 7.99 -51.46
CA LEU A 40 6.57 8.29 -50.81
C LEU A 40 6.00 7.08 -50.05
N ASN A 41 6.13 5.88 -50.61
CA ASN A 41 5.69 4.66 -49.94
C ASN A 41 6.55 4.36 -48.70
N ALA A 42 7.88 4.51 -48.80
CA ALA A 42 8.78 4.34 -47.66
C ALA A 42 8.51 5.35 -46.54
N ILE A 43 8.24 6.62 -46.88
CA ILE A 43 7.86 7.65 -45.89
C ILE A 43 6.54 7.31 -45.21
N ARG A 44 5.54 6.84 -45.98
CA ARG A 44 4.25 6.43 -45.43
C ARG A 44 4.41 5.26 -44.47
N GLU A 45 5.18 4.24 -44.86
CA GLU A 45 5.47 3.07 -44.04
C GLU A 45 6.24 3.43 -42.77
N LEU A 46 7.24 4.30 -42.87
CA LEU A 46 7.95 4.82 -41.70
C LEU A 46 6.98 5.55 -40.76
N GLY A 47 6.08 6.37 -41.31
CA GLY A 47 5.05 7.06 -40.54
C GLY A 47 4.11 6.10 -39.79
N THR A 48 3.65 5.03 -40.44
CA THR A 48 2.79 4.03 -39.78
C THR A 48 3.56 3.23 -38.72
N GLN A 49 4.80 2.83 -38.99
CA GLN A 49 5.66 2.14 -38.05
C GLN A 49 5.97 3.00 -36.81
N LEU A 50 6.26 4.28 -37.00
CA LEU A 50 6.51 5.22 -35.90
C LEU A 50 5.28 5.41 -35.03
N ASN A 51 4.10 5.61 -35.64
CA ASN A 51 2.84 5.74 -34.90
C ASN A 51 2.54 4.47 -34.08
N ALA A 52 2.78 3.29 -34.65
CA ALA A 52 2.61 2.03 -33.95
C ALA A 52 3.57 1.91 -32.75
N ARG A 53 4.86 2.26 -32.94
CA ARG A 53 5.85 2.25 -31.85
C ARG A 53 5.52 3.26 -30.74
N ILE A 54 5.06 4.46 -31.08
CA ILE A 54 4.65 5.47 -30.10
C ILE A 54 3.44 4.98 -29.30
N THR A 55 2.47 4.34 -29.95
CA THR A 55 1.28 3.78 -29.29
C THR A 55 1.66 2.64 -28.34
N ASP A 56 2.53 1.74 -28.76
CA ASP A 56 3.05 0.65 -27.94
C ASP A 56 3.81 1.19 -26.71
N LEU A 57 4.72 2.13 -26.91
CA LEU A 57 5.44 2.80 -25.82
C LEU A 57 4.47 3.46 -24.82
N THR A 58 3.49 4.21 -25.31
CA THR A 58 2.49 4.88 -24.46
C THR A 58 1.69 3.85 -23.65
N THR A 59 1.32 2.73 -24.27
CA THR A 59 0.60 1.65 -23.59
C THR A 59 1.45 0.98 -22.50
N GLN A 60 2.74 0.72 -22.79
CA GLN A 60 3.68 0.17 -21.82
C GLN A 60 3.92 1.14 -20.65
N PHE A 61 4.03 2.44 -20.94
CA PHE A 61 4.15 3.46 -19.89
C PHE A 61 2.93 3.47 -18.99
N ASN A 62 1.72 3.55 -19.55
CA ASN A 62 0.48 3.53 -18.76
C ASN A 62 0.41 2.27 -17.88
N THR A 63 0.73 1.10 -18.45
CA THR A 63 0.75 -0.16 -17.69
C THR A 63 1.73 -0.12 -16.53
N ARG A 64 2.92 0.46 -16.71
CA ARG A 64 3.91 0.61 -15.63
C ARG A 64 3.47 1.62 -14.58
N PHE A 65 2.84 2.72 -14.98
CA PHE A 65 2.27 3.68 -14.03
C PHE A 65 1.15 3.05 -13.21
N ASP A 66 0.22 2.32 -13.82
CA ASP A 66 -0.85 1.60 -13.10
C ASP A 66 -0.28 0.54 -12.13
N GLN A 67 0.87 -0.06 -12.46
CA GLN A 67 1.58 -0.97 -11.54
C GLN A 67 2.24 -0.21 -10.40
N MET A 68 2.82 0.97 -10.67
CA MET A 68 3.39 1.82 -9.64
C MET A 68 2.32 2.31 -8.67
N ASP A 69 1.18 2.80 -9.18
CA ASP A 69 0.07 3.30 -8.36
C ASP A 69 -0.44 2.22 -7.40
N ARG A 70 -0.66 0.99 -7.89
CA ARG A 70 -1.03 -0.15 -7.03
C ARG A 70 0.01 -0.47 -5.96
N ARG A 71 1.30 -0.32 -6.26
CA ARG A 71 2.38 -0.52 -5.28
C ARG A 71 2.41 0.59 -4.24
N PHE A 72 2.12 1.83 -4.63
CA PHE A 72 1.98 2.95 -3.70
C PHE A 72 0.79 2.75 -2.77
N GLU A 73 -0.37 2.35 -3.29
CA GLU A 73 -1.54 2.02 -2.47
C GLU A 73 -1.29 0.87 -1.48
N GLU A 74 -0.52 -0.15 -1.88
CA GLU A 74 -0.10 -1.22 -0.95
C GLU A 74 0.86 -0.68 0.13
N MET A 75 1.77 0.21 -0.25
CA MET A 75 2.71 0.82 0.67
C MET A 75 2.01 1.71 1.70
N ASP A 76 1.05 2.52 1.27
CA ASP A 76 0.24 3.37 2.16
C ASP A 76 -0.50 2.53 3.20
N ARG A 77 -1.15 1.42 2.78
CA ARG A 77 -1.81 0.50 3.72
C ARG A 77 -0.85 -0.10 4.75
N LYS A 78 0.39 -0.41 4.35
CA LYS A 78 1.41 -0.93 5.27
C LYS A 78 1.88 0.15 6.25
N PHE A 79 1.99 1.39 5.82
CA PHE A 79 2.31 2.51 6.70
C PHE A 79 1.20 2.76 7.72
N GLU A 80 -0.07 2.77 7.31
CA GLU A 80 -1.20 2.88 8.25
C GLU A 80 -1.28 1.73 9.26
N GLU A 81 -0.88 0.51 8.87
CA GLU A 81 -0.77 -0.61 9.81
C GLU A 81 0.41 -0.41 10.78
N MET A 82 1.51 0.14 10.29
CA MET A 82 2.69 0.45 11.11
C MET A 82 2.38 1.53 12.15
N ASP A 83 1.71 2.62 11.76
CA ASP A 83 1.32 3.71 12.66
C ASP A 83 0.43 3.19 13.79
N ARG A 84 -0.59 2.38 13.48
CA ARG A 84 -1.44 1.74 14.51
C ARG A 84 -0.66 0.85 15.47
N LYS A 85 0.37 0.15 15.01
CA LYS A 85 1.24 -0.66 15.88
C LYS A 85 2.11 0.22 16.78
N PHE A 86 2.60 1.34 16.26
CA PHE A 86 3.36 2.31 17.06
C PHE A 86 2.50 2.98 18.13
N ASP A 87 1.27 3.38 17.81
CA ASP A 87 0.34 3.93 18.79
C ASP A 87 0.05 2.94 19.92
N HIS A 88 -0.24 1.69 19.57
CA HIS A 88 -0.45 0.63 20.57
C HIS A 88 0.81 0.38 21.42
N LEU A 89 2.01 0.44 20.83
CA LEU A 89 3.25 0.31 21.59
C LEU A 89 3.45 1.48 22.57
N SER A 90 3.18 2.70 22.12
CA SER A 90 3.23 3.91 22.94
C SER A 90 2.29 3.82 24.15
N GLU A 91 1.04 3.40 23.95
CA GLU A 91 0.07 3.18 25.05
C GLU A 91 0.58 2.14 26.05
N ARG A 92 1.16 1.04 25.57
CA ARG A 92 1.72 -0.01 26.43
C ARG A 92 2.91 0.48 27.25
N ILE A 93 3.75 1.33 26.69
CA ILE A 93 4.89 1.91 27.41
C ILE A 93 4.37 2.81 28.54
N LEU A 94 3.44 3.72 28.24
CA LEU A 94 2.83 4.59 29.25
C LEU A 94 2.15 3.81 30.38
N ALA A 95 1.37 2.77 30.01
CA ALA A 95 0.72 1.89 30.98
C ALA A 95 1.74 1.14 31.86
N ASN A 96 2.84 0.68 31.27
CA ASN A 96 3.89 -0.02 32.01
C ASN A 96 4.60 0.90 32.99
N ASP A 97 4.96 2.11 32.57
CA ASP A 97 5.62 3.11 33.40
C ASP A 97 4.73 3.52 34.57
N PHE A 98 3.45 3.79 34.32
CA PHE A 98 2.46 4.06 35.36
C PHE A 98 2.35 2.90 36.35
N ASN A 99 2.19 1.68 35.84
CA ASN A 99 2.07 0.48 36.67
C ASN A 99 3.34 0.21 37.50
N ASN A 100 4.52 0.48 36.95
CA ASN A 100 5.77 0.30 37.68
C ASN A 100 5.85 1.28 38.87
N VAL A 101 5.49 2.54 38.67
CA VAL A 101 5.40 3.53 39.76
C VAL A 101 4.38 3.10 40.81
N ALA A 102 3.19 2.65 40.39
CA ALA A 102 2.15 2.18 41.30
C ALA A 102 2.62 0.96 42.13
N ARG A 103 3.32 -0.01 41.52
CA ARG A 103 3.89 -1.16 42.23
C ARG A 103 4.94 -0.75 43.26
N VAL A 104 5.82 0.19 42.90
CA VAL A 104 6.83 0.71 43.81
C VAL A 104 6.16 1.39 45.00
N GLN A 105 5.16 2.25 44.76
CA GLN A 105 4.37 2.88 45.83
C GLN A 105 3.69 1.85 46.74
N ASN A 106 3.03 0.86 46.14
CA ASN A 106 2.36 -0.21 46.87
C ASN A 106 3.32 -1.06 47.72
N SER A 107 4.59 -1.19 47.31
CA SER A 107 5.61 -1.95 48.05
C SER A 107 6.02 -1.33 49.39
N PHE A 108 5.81 -0.02 49.55
CA PHE A 108 6.02 0.68 50.82
C PHE A 108 4.85 0.53 51.80
N LEU A 109 3.69 0.06 51.32
CA LEU A 109 2.51 -0.13 52.17
C LEU A 109 2.74 -1.30 53.12
N SER A 110 2.44 -1.08 54.40
CA SER A 110 2.73 -2.03 55.46
C SER A 110 1.47 -2.52 56.16
N ARG A 111 0.40 -1.71 56.19
CA ARG A 111 -0.86 -2.06 56.86
C ARG A 111 -1.90 -2.53 55.83
N PRO A 112 -2.76 -3.50 56.17
CA PRO A 112 -3.83 -3.95 55.28
C PRO A 112 -4.84 -2.85 54.91
N THR A 113 -4.96 -1.82 55.75
CA THR A 113 -5.88 -0.69 55.58
C THR A 113 -5.31 0.44 54.72
N ASP A 114 -4.01 0.39 54.39
CA ASP A 114 -3.36 1.43 53.58
C ASP A 114 -3.98 1.43 52.17
N ARG A 115 -4.11 2.63 51.60
CA ARG A 115 -4.69 2.81 50.25
C ARG A 115 -3.70 2.39 49.19
N LEU A 116 -4.16 1.57 48.26
CA LEU A 116 -3.39 1.14 47.09
C LEU A 116 -3.38 2.23 46.03
N SER A 117 -2.23 2.39 45.39
CA SER A 117 -2.15 3.03 44.08
C SER A 117 -2.69 2.04 43.04
N PRO A 118 -3.77 2.38 42.31
CA PRO A 118 -4.36 1.49 41.32
C PRO A 118 -3.42 1.28 40.15
N LEU A 119 -3.55 0.14 39.48
CA LEU A 119 -2.87 -0.14 38.21
C LEU A 119 -3.88 0.04 37.06
N VAL A 120 -3.36 0.33 35.88
CA VAL A 120 -4.09 0.36 34.61
C VAL A 120 -3.85 -0.92 33.82
N ASN A 121 -4.72 -1.20 32.86
CA ASN A 121 -4.54 -2.31 31.94
C ASN A 121 -3.25 -2.11 31.12
N PRO A 122 -2.27 -3.04 31.16
CA PRO A 122 -0.98 -2.87 30.48
C PRO A 122 -1.08 -2.92 28.96
N LYS A 123 -2.24 -3.25 28.38
CA LYS A 123 -2.47 -3.26 26.93
C LYS A 123 -3.18 -2.01 26.42
N THR A 124 -4.16 -1.50 27.16
CA THR A 124 -5.03 -0.40 26.71
C THR A 124 -4.77 0.91 27.44
N ASN A 125 -3.95 0.90 28.50
CA ASN A 125 -3.72 2.06 29.38
C ASN A 125 -5.00 2.58 30.05
N GLU A 126 -6.06 1.77 30.12
CA GLU A 126 -7.32 2.15 30.75
C GLU A 126 -7.36 1.75 32.23
N PRO A 127 -8.13 2.47 33.06
CA PRO A 127 -8.40 2.06 34.43
C PRO A 127 -8.98 0.64 34.48
N ILE A 128 -8.61 -0.11 35.52
CA ILE A 128 -9.19 -1.42 35.78
C ILE A 128 -10.44 -1.25 36.63
N ASP A 129 -11.57 -1.75 36.12
CA ASP A 129 -12.86 -1.70 36.81
C ASP A 129 -12.77 -2.35 38.20
N ASP A 130 -13.32 -1.64 39.19
CA ASP A 130 -13.38 -2.05 40.59
C ASP A 130 -12.05 -2.55 41.17
N PHE A 131 -10.94 -1.89 40.78
CA PHE A 131 -9.64 -2.19 41.36
C PHE A 131 -9.67 -2.01 42.89
N PRO A 132 -9.20 -3.00 43.68
CA PRO A 132 -9.29 -2.94 45.14
C PRO A 132 -8.57 -1.71 45.71
N ALA A 133 -9.29 -0.97 46.57
CA ALA A 133 -8.78 0.29 47.12
C ALA A 133 -7.74 0.10 48.21
N LYS A 134 -7.74 -1.06 48.90
CA LYS A 134 -6.82 -1.39 50.00
C LYS A 134 -6.35 -2.83 49.92
N GLY A 135 -5.22 -3.12 50.57
CA GLY A 135 -4.66 -4.48 50.63
C GLY A 135 -5.58 -5.51 51.27
N GLN A 136 -6.44 -5.10 52.22
CA GLN A 136 -7.46 -5.97 52.82
C GLN A 136 -8.64 -6.24 51.88
N ASP A 137 -8.98 -5.33 50.96
CA ASP A 137 -10.18 -5.48 50.13
C ASP A 137 -10.02 -6.67 49.16
N ILE A 138 -8.76 -6.99 48.82
CA ILE A 138 -8.38 -8.16 48.02
C ILE A 138 -8.88 -9.47 48.65
N THR A 139 -8.83 -9.60 49.98
CA THR A 139 -9.29 -10.84 50.66
C THR A 139 -10.82 -10.95 50.65
N SER A 140 -11.54 -9.85 50.48
CA SER A 140 -13.00 -9.82 50.40
C SER A 140 -13.59 -9.90 48.98
N LEU A 141 -12.77 -9.81 47.93
CA LEU A 141 -13.24 -9.89 46.54
C LEU A 141 -13.89 -11.26 46.21
N SER A 142 -14.94 -11.26 45.40
CA SER A 142 -15.47 -12.51 44.83
C SER A 142 -14.44 -13.14 43.87
N ASP A 143 -14.52 -14.46 43.67
CA ASP A 143 -13.58 -15.15 42.76
C ASP A 143 -13.71 -14.68 41.30
N GLU A 144 -14.92 -14.26 40.89
CA GLU A 144 -15.20 -13.67 39.58
C GLU A 144 -14.53 -12.31 39.40
N HIS A 145 -14.66 -11.41 40.39
CA HIS A 145 -13.98 -10.10 40.33
C HIS A 145 -12.47 -10.27 40.37
N LEU A 146 -11.96 -11.17 41.21
CA LEU A 146 -10.53 -11.48 41.27
C LEU A 146 -10.01 -12.05 39.93
N HIS A 147 -10.82 -12.87 39.25
CA HIS A 147 -10.52 -13.33 37.90
C HIS A 147 -10.47 -12.17 36.90
N SER A 148 -11.45 -11.27 36.94
CA SER A 148 -11.52 -10.09 36.05
C SER A 148 -10.31 -9.18 36.21
N VAL A 149 -9.95 -8.82 37.45
CA VAL A 149 -8.77 -7.97 37.72
C VAL A 149 -7.47 -8.62 37.25
N LEU A 150 -7.29 -9.93 37.48
CA LEU A 150 -6.13 -10.65 36.97
C LEU A 150 -6.08 -10.68 35.44
N ALA A 151 -7.21 -10.91 34.78
CA ALA A 151 -7.32 -10.92 33.32
C ALA A 151 -7.00 -9.53 32.74
N ALA A 152 -7.52 -8.47 33.35
CA ALA A 152 -7.24 -7.08 32.97
C ALA A 152 -5.75 -6.72 33.10
N LEU A 153 -5.06 -7.26 34.11
CA LEU A 153 -3.60 -7.10 34.28
C LEU A 153 -2.78 -8.03 33.35
N GLY A 154 -3.42 -8.85 32.53
CA GLY A 154 -2.76 -9.82 31.65
C GLY A 154 -2.11 -10.98 32.40
N LEU A 155 -2.58 -11.29 33.61
CA LEU A 155 -2.09 -12.38 34.44
C LEU A 155 -2.91 -13.65 34.25
N PRO A 156 -2.29 -14.83 34.45
CA PRO A 156 -3.05 -16.08 34.54
C PRO A 156 -4.11 -15.97 35.64
N SER A 157 -5.36 -16.25 35.30
CA SER A 157 -6.52 -16.20 36.20
C SER A 157 -7.04 -17.60 36.57
N ASN A 158 -6.19 -18.62 36.40
CA ASN A 158 -6.43 -20.02 36.74
C ASN A 158 -5.99 -20.36 38.17
N GLY A 159 -6.51 -21.50 38.66
CA GLY A 159 -6.20 -22.06 39.97
C GLY A 159 -7.21 -21.69 41.07
N GLN A 160 -6.93 -22.14 42.29
CA GLN A 160 -7.75 -21.81 43.47
C GLN A 160 -7.68 -20.31 43.79
N ARG A 161 -8.73 -19.77 44.40
CA ARG A 161 -8.84 -18.35 44.78
C ARG A 161 -7.63 -17.84 45.57
N THR A 162 -7.09 -18.63 46.50
CA THR A 162 -5.91 -18.26 47.30
C THR A 162 -4.65 -18.06 46.45
N ALA A 163 -4.48 -18.84 45.37
CA ALA A 163 -3.37 -18.69 44.44
C ALA A 163 -3.54 -17.43 43.57
N LYS A 164 -4.77 -17.14 43.12
CA LYS A 164 -5.12 -15.91 42.41
C LYS A 164 -4.85 -14.67 43.27
N GLU A 165 -5.26 -14.71 44.53
CA GLU A 165 -5.05 -13.63 45.50
C GLU A 165 -3.55 -13.36 45.71
N ARG A 166 -2.78 -14.42 46.00
CA ARG A 166 -1.33 -14.31 46.16
C ARG A 166 -0.66 -13.72 44.92
N ARG A 167 -1.08 -14.15 43.73
CA ARG A 167 -0.58 -13.65 42.44
C ARG A 167 -0.87 -12.16 42.27
N LEU A 168 -2.10 -11.74 42.56
CA LEU A 168 -2.49 -10.32 42.49
C LEU A 168 -1.65 -9.49 43.46
N ARG A 169 -1.58 -9.88 44.74
CA ARG A 169 -0.81 -9.19 45.78
C ARG A 169 0.66 -9.01 45.38
N GLN A 170 1.30 -10.08 44.90
CA GLN A 170 2.68 -10.05 44.46
C GLN A 170 2.87 -9.13 43.25
N TYR A 171 1.98 -9.21 42.26
CA TYR A 171 2.10 -8.42 41.03
C TYR A 171 1.92 -6.93 41.27
N ILE A 172 1.01 -6.54 42.16
CA ILE A 172 0.78 -5.11 42.50
C ILE A 172 1.81 -4.56 43.48
N GLY A 173 2.83 -5.34 43.85
CA GLY A 173 3.94 -4.92 44.70
C GLY A 173 3.70 -5.03 46.20
N LEU A 174 2.58 -5.60 46.67
CA LEU A 174 2.36 -5.77 48.10
C LEU A 174 3.27 -6.85 48.68
N ARG A 175 3.74 -6.59 49.91
CA ARG A 175 4.41 -7.62 50.70
C ARG A 175 3.44 -8.80 50.91
N ILE A 176 3.92 -10.00 50.60
CA ILE A 176 3.20 -11.23 50.90
C ILE A 176 3.20 -11.35 52.43
N SER A 177 2.07 -11.06 53.07
CA SER A 177 1.88 -11.39 54.48
C SER A 177 2.07 -12.89 54.61
N PRO A 178 2.93 -13.39 55.53
CA PRO A 178 2.94 -14.80 55.84
C PRO A 178 1.52 -15.16 56.32
N LEU A 179 0.89 -16.12 55.65
CA LEU A 179 -0.33 -16.73 56.15
C LEU A 179 -0.06 -17.24 57.57
N GLY A 180 -0.75 -16.65 58.55
CA GLY A 180 -0.85 -17.18 59.92
C GLY A 180 0.41 -17.02 60.80
N ALA A 181 0.35 -16.02 61.67
CA ALA A 181 0.72 -16.19 63.08
C ALA A 181 -0.50 -15.76 63.91
#